data_AF-A0A7V5H1R1-F1
#
_entry.id   AF-A0A7V5H1R1-F1
#
_cell.length_a   1.000
_cell.length_b   1.000
_cell.length_c   1.000
_cell.angle_alpha   90.00
_cell.angle_beta   90.00
_cell.angle_gamma   90.00
#
_symmetry.space_group_name_H-M   'P 1'
#
loop_
_entity.id
_entity.type
_entity.pdbx_description
1 polymer ?
#
loop_
_entity_poly.entity_id
_entity_poly.type
_entity_poly.pdbx_seq_one_letter_code
_entity_poly.pdbx_strand_id
1 'polypeptide(L)'
;MNDIDLYISVLLKFLTASLLLERIIEFFDKALTLIGLSIGKRSQLMKLADIPLDDKEQRLHTLKKVLIVQTAGIIIGTLICYFSGLGLLKELKLINGTATNWWDVLLSGIFISGGSEPIHQLINFLKGHKEQLKLETEKKAQQLKQRNNLQIARPGSKIGITYDGGLYSKQPGHGLRKSNPKYIVIHHSGTSTKATFEEVVNKEKQERKNSRGTYRLDPSFHAVITYDGAIHNYCRWDSIGWHVAKGPRVSNANSLGLCFVGNFHNRATGKKKPSEEQIEAGAKLLALWRILYDIEEKNVLRHSDVRRGRIVCPGENFPMERLVAKSTQWIKTWRQDEEILKDIERFKKLRYIYV
;
A
#
# COMPACT_ATOMS: atom_id res chain seq x y z
N MET A 1 1.72 19.73 15.71
CA MET A 1 2.21 20.79 14.81
C MET A 1 3.05 20.07 13.76
N ASN A 2 2.77 20.25 12.47
CA ASN A 2 3.59 19.62 11.41
C ASN A 2 5.04 20.12 11.57
N ASP A 3 6.06 19.32 11.30
CA ASP A 3 7.47 19.74 11.47
C ASP A 3 7.77 21.01 10.65
N ILE A 4 7.10 21.17 9.50
CA ILE A 4 7.18 22.38 8.67
C ILE A 4 6.58 23.61 9.38
N ASP A 5 5.51 23.46 10.17
CA ASP A 5 4.94 24.56 10.95
C ASP A 5 5.88 25.01 12.06
N LEU A 6 6.58 24.05 12.68
CA LEU A 6 7.65 24.35 13.63
C LEU A 6 8.76 25.14 12.93
N TYR A 7 9.24 24.68 11.78
CA TYR A 7 10.31 25.36 11.05
C TYR A 7 9.93 26.79 10.63
N ILE A 8 8.73 26.98 10.08
CA ILE A 8 8.22 28.32 9.73
C ILE A 8 8.13 29.22 10.98
N SER A 9 7.59 28.71 12.08
CA SER A 9 7.47 29.47 13.32
C SER A 9 8.84 29.90 13.87
N VAL A 10 9.84 29.03 13.78
CA VAL A 10 11.21 29.34 14.23
C VAL A 10 11.82 30.40 13.32
N LEU A 11 11.75 30.22 12.00
CA LEU A 11 12.30 31.19 11.03
C LEU A 11 11.68 32.59 11.18
N LEU A 12 10.39 32.69 11.53
CA LEU A 12 9.75 33.97 11.83
C LEU A 12 10.36 34.67 13.05
N LYS A 13 10.76 33.94 14.10
CA LYS A 13 11.50 34.51 15.24
C LYS A 13 12.85 35.07 14.79
N PHE A 14 13.57 34.32 13.96
CA PHE A 14 14.87 34.74 13.43
C PHE A 14 14.78 35.93 12.47
N LEU A 15 13.70 36.02 11.69
CA LEU A 15 13.42 37.16 10.83
C LEU A 15 13.32 38.48 11.63
N THR A 16 12.63 38.46 12.78
CA THR A 16 12.53 39.66 13.63
C THR A 16 13.88 40.12 14.18
N ALA A 17 14.74 39.18 14.56
CA ALA A 17 16.10 39.48 15.03
C ALA A 17 16.99 40.00 13.88
N SER A 18 16.81 39.49 12.66
CA SER A 18 17.55 39.95 11.47
C SER A 18 17.17 41.36 11.06
N LEU A 19 15.87 41.68 11.03
CA LEU A 19 15.40 43.05 10.77
C LEU A 19 15.89 44.06 11.82
N LEU A 20 15.97 43.64 13.09
CA LEU A 20 16.53 44.47 14.15
C LEU A 20 18.03 44.73 13.90
N LEU A 21 18.79 43.69 13.54
CA LEU A 21 20.21 43.81 13.24
C LEU A 21 20.46 44.71 12.02
N GLU A 22 19.67 44.58 10.95
CA GLU A 22 19.72 45.46 9.78
C GLU A 22 19.56 46.93 10.18
N ARG A 23 18.54 47.27 10.98
CA ARG A 23 18.31 48.64 11.47
C ARG A 23 19.46 49.17 12.32
N ILE A 24 20.06 48.32 13.15
CA ILE A 24 21.22 48.68 13.99
C ILE A 24 22.42 49.00 13.10
N ILE A 25 22.71 48.16 12.10
CA ILE A 25 23.83 48.37 11.17
C ILE A 25 23.61 49.66 10.35
N GLU A 26 22.39 49.91 9.87
CA GLU A 26 22.05 51.15 9.16
C GLU A 26 22.25 52.40 10.03
N PHE A 27 21.86 52.33 11.31
CA PHE A 27 22.08 53.43 12.26
C PHE A 27 23.58 53.72 12.44
N PHE A 28 24.40 52.67 12.62
CA PHE A 28 25.85 52.82 12.77
C PHE A 28 26.52 53.35 11.51
N ASP A 29 26.13 52.90 10.30
CA ASP A 29 26.68 53.41 9.04
C ASP A 29 26.34 54.92 8.87
N LYS A 30 25.11 55.33 9.23
CA LYS A 30 24.72 56.75 9.23
C LYS A 30 25.49 57.58 10.27
N ALA A 31 25.67 57.06 11.49
CA ALA A 31 26.40 57.73 12.56
C ALA A 31 27.90 57.90 12.22
N LEU A 32 28.55 56.85 11.69
CA LEU A 32 29.94 56.89 11.22
C LEU A 32 30.11 57.88 10.06
N THR A 33 29.09 58.01 9.21
CA THR A 33 29.07 59.00 8.11
C THR A 33 28.91 60.43 8.62
N LEU A 34 28.17 60.63 9.71
CA LEU A 34 28.02 61.95 10.35
C LEU A 34 29.32 62.44 11.00
N ILE A 35 30.08 61.55 11.64
CA ILE A 35 31.33 61.86 12.37
C ILE A 35 32.54 61.97 11.41
N GLY A 36 32.35 61.76 10.10
CA GLY A 36 33.41 61.90 9.10
C GLY A 36 34.40 60.73 9.03
N LEU A 37 34.13 59.65 9.76
CA LEU A 37 34.92 58.41 9.75
C LEU A 37 34.55 57.49 8.56
N SER A 38 33.44 57.75 7.89
CA SER A 38 33.06 57.08 6.64
C SER A 38 33.54 57.86 5.41
N ILE A 39 34.25 57.17 4.52
CA ILE A 39 34.92 57.71 3.31
C ILE A 39 33.93 58.30 2.27
N GLY A 40 32.62 58.14 2.45
CA GLY A 40 31.60 58.53 1.48
C GLY A 40 31.70 59.99 1.00
N LYS A 41 31.95 60.94 1.91
CA LYS A 41 32.14 62.35 1.53
C LYS A 41 33.47 62.61 0.84
N ARG A 42 34.52 61.83 1.11
CA ARG A 42 35.87 62.02 0.56
C ARG A 42 35.95 61.64 -0.92
N SER A 43 35.27 60.58 -1.37
CA SER A 43 35.23 60.22 -2.79
C SER A 43 34.35 61.18 -3.60
N GLN A 44 33.25 61.68 -3.03
CA GLN A 44 32.43 62.73 -3.64
C GLN A 44 33.20 64.07 -3.75
N LEU A 45 33.94 64.45 -2.71
CA LEU A 45 34.81 65.64 -2.73
C LEU A 45 35.97 65.50 -3.74
N MET A 46 36.57 64.32 -3.87
CA MET A 46 37.62 64.08 -4.88
C MET A 46 37.09 64.02 -6.31
N LYS A 47 35.86 63.54 -6.52
CA LYS A 47 35.15 63.65 -7.81
C LYS A 47 34.80 65.10 -8.16
N LEU A 48 34.40 65.91 -7.17
CA LEU A 48 34.16 67.36 -7.34
C LEU A 48 35.46 68.15 -7.61
N ALA A 49 36.61 67.63 -7.15
CA ALA A 49 37.93 68.22 -7.36
C ALA A 49 38.66 67.67 -8.61
N ASP A 50 38.01 66.83 -9.42
CA ASP A 50 38.54 66.22 -10.65
C ASP A 50 39.87 65.45 -10.47
N ILE A 51 40.06 64.86 -9.28
CA ILE A 51 41.25 64.06 -8.95
C ILE A 51 41.01 62.60 -9.37
N PRO A 52 41.83 62.00 -10.25
CA PRO A 52 41.68 60.61 -10.64
C PRO A 52 41.94 59.70 -9.43
N LEU A 53 40.95 58.87 -9.09
CA LEU A 53 41.05 57.91 -8.01
C LEU A 53 41.54 56.56 -8.55
N ASP A 54 42.48 55.92 -7.86
CA ASP A 54 42.97 54.59 -8.22
C ASP A 54 41.88 53.52 -7.99
N ASP A 55 41.42 52.90 -9.08
CA ASP A 55 40.39 51.83 -9.07
C ASP A 55 40.80 50.63 -8.20
N LYS A 56 42.11 50.35 -8.08
CA LYS A 56 42.61 49.24 -7.26
C LYS A 56 42.48 49.57 -5.77
N GLU A 57 42.82 50.80 -5.37
CA GLU A 57 42.68 51.30 -4.01
C GLU A 57 41.20 51.38 -3.59
N GLN A 58 40.31 51.83 -4.49
CA GLN A 58 38.85 51.82 -4.25
C GLN A 58 38.29 50.41 -4.07
N ARG A 59 38.69 49.44 -4.91
CA ARG A 59 38.29 48.03 -4.74
C ARG A 59 38.78 47.48 -3.40
N LEU A 60 40.02 47.74 -3.02
CA LEU A 60 40.58 47.28 -1.75
C LEU A 60 39.83 47.88 -0.54
N HIS A 61 39.48 49.17 -0.61
CA HIS A 61 38.66 49.83 0.40
C HIS A 61 37.25 49.26 0.48
N THR A 62 36.64 48.97 -0.66
CA THR A 62 35.30 48.36 -0.71
C THR A 62 35.31 46.96 -0.10
N LEU A 63 36.31 46.14 -0.44
CA LEU A 63 36.50 44.81 0.16
C LEU A 63 36.76 44.89 1.67
N LYS A 64 37.63 45.81 2.12
CA LYS A 64 37.85 46.06 3.55
C LYS A 64 36.57 46.49 4.25
N LYS A 65 35.76 47.37 3.65
CA LYS A 65 34.46 47.79 4.19
C LYS A 65 33.51 46.61 4.34
N VAL A 66 33.36 45.79 3.29
CA VAL A 66 32.50 44.61 3.32
C VAL A 66 32.94 43.63 4.42
N LEU A 67 34.25 43.36 4.53
CA LEU A 67 34.79 42.48 5.57
C LEU A 67 34.52 43.02 6.98
N ILE A 68 34.74 44.32 7.21
CA ILE A 68 34.50 44.96 8.51
C ILE A 68 33.01 44.90 8.88
N VAL A 69 32.12 45.25 7.95
CA VAL A 69 30.67 45.26 8.19
C VAL A 69 30.13 43.85 8.42
N GLN A 70 30.60 42.86 7.68
CA GLN A 70 30.21 41.46 7.88
C GLN A 70 30.72 40.91 9.22
N THR A 71 31.96 41.20 9.58
CA THR A 71 32.55 40.77 10.86
C THR A 71 31.80 41.42 12.03
N ALA A 72 31.50 42.71 11.94
CA ALA A 72 30.68 43.43 12.92
C ALA A 72 29.26 42.85 13.01
N GLY A 73 28.63 42.55 11.87
CA GLY A 73 27.31 41.94 11.81
C GLY A 73 27.26 40.56 12.46
N ILE A 74 28.27 39.72 12.27
CA ILE A 74 28.36 38.40 12.92
C ILE A 74 28.54 38.56 14.43
N ILE A 75 29.39 39.48 14.89
CA ILE A 75 29.60 39.74 16.33
C ILE A 75 28.29 40.22 16.98
N ILE A 76 27.66 41.24 16.41
CA ILE A 76 26.41 41.81 16.93
C ILE A 76 25.28 40.78 16.86
N GLY A 77 25.16 40.04 15.74
CA GLY A 77 24.17 38.97 15.58
C GLY A 77 24.35 37.84 16.60
N THR A 78 25.59 37.46 16.90
CA THR A 78 25.91 36.45 17.93
C THR A 78 25.56 36.96 19.32
N LEU A 79 25.84 38.24 19.62
CA LEU A 79 25.45 38.87 20.89
C LEU A 79 23.93 38.94 21.07
N ILE A 80 23.19 39.32 20.02
CA ILE A 80 21.72 39.33 20.03
C ILE A 80 21.18 37.93 20.33
N CYS A 81 21.72 36.89 19.67
CA CYS A 81 21.31 35.52 19.92
C CYS A 81 21.61 35.08 21.37
N TYR A 82 22.78 35.43 21.88
CA TYR A 82 23.21 35.08 23.23
C TYR A 82 22.30 35.70 24.29
N PHE A 83 22.06 37.02 24.24
CA PHE A 83 21.22 37.72 25.21
C PHE A 83 19.74 37.35 25.09
N SER A 84 19.27 37.00 23.90
CA SER A 84 17.88 36.60 23.67
C SER A 84 17.63 35.11 23.94
N GLY A 85 18.68 34.33 24.24
CA GLY A 85 18.59 32.87 24.39
C GLY A 85 18.15 32.15 23.11
N LEU A 86 18.36 32.76 21.94
CA LEU A 86 17.96 32.22 20.64
C LEU A 86 19.03 31.26 20.11
N GLY A 87 18.61 30.04 19.78
CA GLY A 87 19.44 29.04 19.12
C GLY A 87 18.64 28.34 18.02
N LEU A 88 19.13 28.40 16.77
CA LEU A 88 18.42 27.92 15.59
C LEU A 88 18.19 26.41 15.67
N LEU A 89 19.24 25.65 15.96
CA LEU A 89 19.17 24.19 16.04
C LEU A 89 18.33 23.76 17.25
N LYS A 90 18.43 24.48 18.37
CA LYS A 90 17.59 24.24 19.55
C LYS A 90 16.11 24.44 19.25
N GLU A 91 15.76 25.58 18.65
CA GLU A 91 14.37 25.92 18.34
C GLU A 91 13.79 24.99 17.25
N LEU A 92 14.62 24.52 16.32
CA LEU A 92 14.28 23.48 15.34
C LEU A 92 14.23 22.06 15.93
N LYS A 93 14.56 21.87 17.22
CA LYS A 93 14.66 20.57 17.92
C LYS A 93 15.66 19.58 17.28
N LEU A 94 16.68 20.09 16.60
CA LEU A 94 17.74 19.28 15.99
C LEU A 94 18.82 18.86 17.00
N ILE A 95 18.86 19.53 18.15
CA ILE A 95 19.73 19.20 19.28
C ILE A 95 18.90 19.00 20.55
N ASN A 96 19.26 17.97 21.33
CA ASN A 96 18.60 17.65 22.60
C ASN A 96 19.34 18.35 23.75
N GLY A 97 18.67 19.26 24.46
CA GLY A 97 19.23 19.95 25.62
C GLY A 97 18.41 21.17 26.07
N THR A 98 18.43 21.47 27.37
CA THR A 98 17.75 22.64 27.96
C THR A 98 18.54 23.94 27.72
N ALA A 99 19.87 23.84 27.64
CA ALA A 99 20.78 24.97 27.41
C ALA A 99 21.09 25.17 25.92
N THR A 100 21.22 26.43 25.50
CA THR A 100 21.74 26.80 24.17
C THR A 100 23.26 26.60 24.12
N ASN A 101 23.73 25.76 23.20
CA ASN A 101 25.16 25.55 23.01
C ASN A 101 25.80 26.78 22.33
N TRP A 102 27.04 27.12 22.69
CA TRP A 102 27.71 28.31 22.16
C TRP A 102 27.88 28.28 20.63
N TRP A 103 28.09 27.11 20.05
CA TRP A 103 28.16 26.93 18.59
C TRP A 103 26.82 27.11 17.89
N ASP A 104 25.70 26.77 18.53
CA ASP A 104 24.35 27.04 18.00
C ASP A 104 24.06 28.55 18.01
N VAL A 105 24.48 29.25 19.07
CA VAL A 105 24.38 30.72 19.18
C VAL A 105 25.24 31.42 18.12
N LEU A 106 26.46 30.94 17.87
CA LEU A 106 27.32 31.47 16.81
C LEU A 106 26.73 31.23 15.41
N LEU A 107 26.28 30.01 15.13
CA LEU A 107 25.63 29.67 13.86
C LEU A 107 24.38 30.53 13.62
N SER A 108 23.58 30.72 14.67
CA SER A 108 22.41 31.60 14.70
C SER A 108 22.78 33.05 14.37
N GLY A 109 23.85 33.56 14.98
CA GLY A 109 24.36 34.90 14.71
C GLY A 109 24.82 35.09 13.27
N ILE A 110 25.52 34.09 12.71
CA ILE A 110 25.94 34.07 11.29
C ILE A 110 24.72 34.02 10.35
N PHE A 111 23.70 33.24 10.71
CA PHE A 111 22.50 33.12 9.89
C PHE A 111 21.71 34.43 9.84
N ILE A 112 21.57 35.12 10.98
CA ILE A 112 20.88 36.42 11.07
C ILE A 112 21.67 37.54 10.38
N SER A 113 23.00 37.52 10.45
CA SER A 113 23.86 38.52 9.82
C SER A 113 23.85 38.48 8.29
N GLY A 114 23.36 37.37 7.70
CA GLY A 114 23.07 37.26 6.26
C GLY A 114 21.90 38.12 5.77
N GLY A 115 21.18 38.80 6.68
CA GLY A 115 20.03 39.64 6.36
C GLY A 115 18.70 38.89 6.33
N SER A 116 17.62 39.63 6.10
CA SER A 116 16.23 39.14 6.13
C SER A 116 15.84 38.34 4.88
N GLU A 117 16.50 38.57 3.75
CA GLU A 117 16.19 37.98 2.44
C GLU A 117 16.33 36.44 2.40
N PRO A 118 17.43 35.81 2.89
CA PRO A 118 17.56 34.35 2.91
C PRO A 118 16.49 33.67 3.78
N ILE A 119 16.09 34.32 4.88
CA ILE A 119 15.07 33.82 5.80
C ILE A 119 13.70 33.84 5.11
N HIS A 120 13.38 34.91 4.39
CA HIS A 120 12.14 35.03 3.62
C HIS A 120 12.02 33.99 2.52
N GLN A 121 13.08 33.75 1.74
CA GLN A 121 13.10 32.73 0.70
C GLN A 121 12.85 31.32 1.26
N LEU A 122 13.47 31.00 2.40
CA LEU A 122 13.30 29.72 3.07
C LEU A 122 11.87 29.53 3.59
N ILE A 123 11.27 30.57 4.18
CA ILE A 123 9.86 30.54 4.61
C ILE A 123 8.93 30.27 3.41
N ASN A 124 9.14 30.96 2.29
CA ASN A 124 8.32 30.78 1.08
C ASN A 124 8.49 29.37 0.49
N PHE A 125 9.72 28.85 0.46
CA PHE A 125 10.00 27.48 0.04
C PHE A 125 9.27 26.45 0.92
N LEU A 126 9.35 26.58 2.24
CA LEU A 126 8.69 25.67 3.18
C LEU A 126 7.17 25.75 3.09
N LYS A 127 6.59 26.95 2.89
CA LYS A 127 5.15 27.12 2.64
C LYS A 127 4.72 26.41 1.36
N GLY A 128 5.45 26.61 0.26
CA GLY A 128 5.17 25.92 -1.01
C GLY A 128 5.25 24.41 -0.88
N HIS A 129 6.27 23.90 -0.17
CA HIS A 129 6.39 22.46 0.08
C HIS A 129 5.26 21.91 0.96
N LYS A 130 4.82 22.66 1.99
CA LYS A 130 3.67 22.31 2.82
C LYS A 130 2.38 22.20 2.00
N GLU A 131 2.14 23.14 1.09
CA GLU A 131 0.97 23.12 0.21
C GLU A 131 1.00 21.93 -0.74
N GLN A 132 2.16 21.63 -1.33
CA GLN A 132 2.34 20.44 -2.18
C GLN A 132 2.06 19.14 -1.41
N LEU A 133 2.62 18.98 -0.20
CA LEU A 133 2.38 17.80 0.64
C LEU A 133 0.91 17.65 1.02
N LYS A 134 0.24 18.77 1.34
CA LYS A 134 -1.20 18.78 1.65
C LYS A 134 -2.01 18.29 0.44
N LEU A 135 -1.72 18.83 -0.75
CA LEU A 135 -2.40 18.48 -1.99
C LEU A 135 -2.16 17.02 -2.40
N GLU A 136 -0.94 16.51 -2.19
CA GLU A 136 -0.61 15.10 -2.45
C GLU A 136 -1.33 14.16 -1.47
N THR A 137 -1.39 14.54 -0.19
CA THR A 137 -2.10 13.79 0.86
C THR A 137 -3.59 13.73 0.57
N GLU A 138 -4.20 14.87 0.18
CA GLU A 138 -5.61 14.95 -0.21
C GLU A 138 -5.90 14.09 -1.46
N LYS A 139 -5.04 14.14 -2.48
CA LYS A 139 -5.13 13.28 -3.66
C LYS A 139 -5.05 11.80 -3.30
N LYS A 140 -4.08 11.39 -2.47
CA LYS A 140 -3.95 10.01 -2.00
C LYS A 140 -5.19 9.55 -1.22
N ALA A 141 -5.72 10.40 -0.33
CA ALA A 141 -6.93 10.10 0.43
C ALA A 141 -8.18 9.96 -0.47
N GLN A 142 -8.33 10.82 -1.49
CA GLN A 142 -9.40 10.73 -2.47
C GLN A 142 -9.29 9.45 -3.31
N GLN A 143 -8.09 9.10 -3.80
CA GLN A 143 -7.85 7.86 -4.52
C GLN A 143 -8.17 6.62 -3.66
N LEU A 144 -7.79 6.63 -2.38
CA LEU A 144 -8.09 5.54 -1.45
C LEU A 144 -9.59 5.40 -1.22
N LYS A 145 -10.32 6.51 -1.00
CA LYS A 145 -11.78 6.51 -0.87
C LYS A 145 -12.46 5.99 -2.13
N GLN A 146 -12.02 6.43 -3.31
CA GLN A 146 -12.58 5.99 -4.59
C GLN A 146 -12.34 4.49 -4.83
N ARG A 147 -11.14 3.99 -4.52
CA ARG A 147 -10.79 2.57 -4.60
C ARG A 147 -11.61 1.72 -3.63
N ASN A 148 -11.80 2.18 -2.39
CA ASN A 148 -12.65 1.51 -1.40
C ASN A 148 -14.12 1.48 -1.84
N ASN A 149 -14.65 2.58 -2.39
CA ASN A 149 -16.01 2.61 -2.94
C ASN A 149 -16.18 1.66 -4.15
N LEU A 150 -15.17 1.57 -5.03
CA LEU A 150 -15.16 0.62 -6.14
C LEU A 150 -15.09 -0.85 -5.67
N GLN A 151 -14.35 -1.12 -4.59
CA GLN A 151 -14.34 -2.45 -3.96
C GLN A 151 -15.70 -2.78 -3.33
N ILE A 152 -16.33 -1.85 -2.63
CA ILE A 152 -17.69 -2.04 -2.06
C ILE A 152 -18.74 -2.30 -3.16
N ALA A 153 -18.50 -1.83 -4.39
CA ALA A 153 -19.39 -2.01 -5.53
C ALA A 153 -19.30 -3.39 -6.20
N ARG A 154 -18.18 -4.12 -6.10
CA ARG A 154 -18.04 -5.43 -6.76
C ARG A 154 -18.69 -6.52 -5.89
N PRO A 155 -19.67 -7.28 -6.41
CA PRO A 155 -20.28 -8.39 -5.67
C PRO A 155 -19.23 -9.39 -5.19
N GLY A 156 -19.29 -9.75 -3.91
CA GLY A 156 -18.37 -10.70 -3.27
C GLY A 156 -17.19 -10.08 -2.54
N SER A 157 -17.03 -8.75 -2.61
CA SER A 157 -15.90 -8.07 -1.96
C SER A 157 -15.97 -8.09 -0.44
N LYS A 158 -17.17 -8.15 0.16
CA LYS A 158 -17.33 -8.24 1.63
C LYS A 158 -17.02 -9.65 2.15
N ILE A 159 -17.32 -10.68 1.37
CA ILE A 159 -16.97 -12.07 1.69
C ILE A 159 -15.53 -12.45 1.28
N GLY A 160 -14.83 -11.56 0.56
CA GLY A 160 -13.46 -11.78 0.09
C GLY A 160 -13.34 -12.81 -1.04
N ILE A 161 -14.41 -13.02 -1.81
CA ILE A 161 -14.42 -13.95 -2.96
C ILE A 161 -14.88 -13.17 -4.18
N THR A 162 -14.09 -13.20 -5.25
CA THR A 162 -14.48 -12.61 -6.53
C THR A 162 -14.66 -13.70 -7.58
N TYR A 163 -15.57 -13.47 -8.52
CA TYR A 163 -15.96 -14.46 -9.52
C TYR A 163 -16.28 -13.81 -10.86
N ASP A 164 -15.71 -14.36 -11.93
CA ASP A 164 -15.76 -13.82 -13.28
C ASP A 164 -16.04 -14.89 -14.36
N GLY A 165 -16.40 -16.11 -13.94
CA GLY A 165 -16.60 -17.25 -14.83
C GLY A 165 -15.39 -18.17 -14.99
N GLY A 166 -14.28 -17.86 -14.32
CA GLY A 166 -13.07 -18.68 -14.32
C GLY A 166 -12.32 -18.70 -15.65
N LEU A 167 -11.33 -19.59 -15.73
CA LEU A 167 -10.39 -19.66 -16.86
C LEU A 167 -11.09 -19.78 -18.23
N TYR A 168 -12.26 -20.42 -18.28
CA TYR A 168 -13.02 -20.67 -19.49
C TYR A 168 -14.41 -19.99 -19.49
N SER A 169 -14.47 -18.71 -19.15
CA SER A 169 -15.73 -17.95 -19.06
C SER A 169 -16.55 -17.91 -20.37
N LYS A 170 -15.89 -17.94 -21.54
CA LYS A 170 -16.54 -17.86 -22.86
C LYS A 170 -17.15 -19.17 -23.35
N GLN A 171 -16.78 -20.32 -22.77
CA GLN A 171 -17.22 -21.63 -23.24
C GLN A 171 -17.60 -22.50 -22.03
N PRO A 172 -18.85 -22.98 -21.92
CA PRO A 172 -19.18 -23.96 -20.91
C PRO A 172 -18.38 -25.24 -21.24
N GLY A 173 -17.74 -25.86 -20.24
CA GLY A 173 -16.94 -27.08 -20.44
C GLY A 173 -17.78 -28.24 -20.98
N HIS A 174 -18.35 -29.05 -20.09
CA HIS A 174 -19.18 -30.19 -20.49
C HIS A 174 -20.66 -29.81 -20.72
N GLY A 175 -20.92 -28.56 -21.11
CA GLY A 175 -22.25 -27.97 -21.20
C GLY A 175 -22.74 -27.33 -19.90
N LEU A 176 -23.94 -26.74 -19.96
CA LEU A 176 -24.59 -26.08 -18.83
C LEU A 176 -25.33 -27.09 -17.95
N ARG A 177 -25.37 -26.83 -16.65
CA ARG A 177 -26.21 -27.59 -15.72
C ARG A 177 -27.69 -27.27 -15.94
N LYS A 178 -28.56 -28.24 -15.64
CA LYS A 178 -30.03 -28.11 -15.78
C LYS A 178 -30.76 -27.85 -14.45
N SER A 179 -30.04 -27.88 -13.33
CA SER A 179 -30.59 -27.71 -11.98
C SER A 179 -29.48 -27.30 -11.00
N ASN A 180 -29.83 -26.72 -9.86
CA ASN A 180 -28.88 -26.35 -8.81
C ASN A 180 -28.06 -27.58 -8.37
N PRO A 181 -26.74 -27.44 -8.13
CA PRO A 181 -25.95 -28.51 -7.56
C PRO A 181 -26.47 -28.89 -6.18
N LYS A 182 -26.48 -30.19 -5.88
CA LYS A 182 -26.92 -30.72 -4.59
C LYS A 182 -25.76 -31.17 -3.71
N TYR A 183 -24.56 -31.28 -4.28
CA TYR A 183 -23.38 -31.81 -3.63
C TYR A 183 -22.14 -30.98 -3.93
N ILE A 184 -21.18 -30.98 -3.00
CA ILE A 184 -19.83 -30.47 -3.22
C ILE A 184 -18.89 -31.66 -3.04
N VAL A 185 -18.04 -31.93 -4.03
CA VAL A 185 -17.07 -33.03 -3.98
C VAL A 185 -15.67 -32.44 -3.86
N ILE A 186 -14.97 -32.84 -2.80
CA ILE A 186 -13.63 -32.40 -2.47
C ILE A 186 -12.59 -33.30 -3.14
N HIS A 187 -11.63 -32.67 -3.81
CA HIS A 187 -10.54 -33.30 -4.54
C HIS A 187 -9.18 -32.80 -4.07
N HIS A 188 -8.16 -33.58 -4.41
CA HIS A 188 -6.79 -33.09 -4.50
C HIS A 188 -6.33 -33.13 -5.96
N SER A 189 -5.28 -32.37 -6.31
CA SER A 189 -4.72 -32.39 -7.66
C SER A 189 -3.80 -33.60 -7.92
N GLY A 190 -3.34 -34.26 -6.86
CA GLY A 190 -2.31 -35.29 -6.94
C GLY A 190 -0.97 -34.74 -7.47
N THR A 191 -0.72 -33.45 -7.31
CA THR A 191 0.55 -32.78 -7.67
C THR A 191 1.42 -32.53 -6.44
N SER A 192 2.58 -31.90 -6.63
CA SER A 192 3.31 -31.28 -5.53
C SER A 192 2.41 -30.28 -4.79
N THR A 193 2.61 -30.14 -3.47
CA THR A 193 1.84 -29.22 -2.62
C THR A 193 2.01 -27.77 -3.04
N LYS A 194 3.17 -27.40 -3.60
CA LYS A 194 3.47 -26.04 -4.09
C LYS A 194 3.23 -25.84 -5.58
N ALA A 195 2.54 -26.78 -6.25
CA ALA A 195 2.27 -26.62 -7.67
C ALA A 195 1.43 -25.36 -7.93
N THR A 196 1.67 -24.69 -9.04
CA THR A 196 0.87 -23.53 -9.45
C THR A 196 -0.47 -23.98 -10.04
N PHE A 197 -1.44 -23.08 -10.12
CA PHE A 197 -2.69 -23.35 -10.82
C PHE A 197 -2.45 -23.75 -12.29
N GLU A 198 -1.49 -23.09 -12.96
CA GLU A 198 -1.14 -23.39 -14.35
C GLU A 198 -0.58 -24.82 -14.51
N GLU A 199 0.27 -25.27 -13.58
CA GLU A 199 0.80 -26.64 -13.60
C GLU A 199 -0.32 -27.68 -13.44
N VAL A 200 -1.32 -27.41 -12.59
CA VAL A 200 -2.51 -28.27 -12.46
C VAL A 200 -3.30 -28.33 -13.77
N VAL A 201 -3.55 -27.18 -14.39
CA VAL A 201 -4.24 -27.09 -15.69
C VAL A 201 -3.46 -27.83 -16.79
N ASN A 202 -2.13 -27.66 -16.84
CA ASN A 202 -1.27 -28.30 -17.83
C ASN A 202 -1.23 -29.82 -17.65
N LYS A 203 -1.12 -30.31 -16.41
CA LYS A 203 -1.22 -31.75 -16.11
C LYS A 203 -2.56 -32.32 -16.57
N GLU A 204 -3.67 -31.66 -16.24
CA GLU A 204 -5.00 -32.11 -16.67
C GLU A 204 -5.15 -32.15 -18.19
N LYS A 205 -4.65 -31.13 -18.90
CA LYS A 205 -4.64 -31.11 -20.36
C LYS A 205 -3.84 -32.27 -20.94
N GLN A 206 -2.71 -32.63 -20.34
CA GLN A 206 -1.88 -33.75 -20.77
C GLN A 206 -2.58 -35.09 -20.56
N GLU A 207 -3.16 -35.31 -19.38
CA GLU A 207 -3.85 -36.56 -19.00
C GLU A 207 -5.14 -36.81 -19.79
N ARG A 208 -5.76 -35.74 -20.32
CA ARG A 208 -7.04 -35.81 -21.06
C ARG A 208 -6.91 -35.74 -22.57
N LYS A 209 -5.70 -35.87 -23.12
CA LYS A 209 -5.53 -36.05 -24.56
C LYS A 209 -6.16 -37.37 -24.98
N ASN A 210 -6.93 -37.36 -26.05
CA ASN A 210 -7.46 -38.59 -26.64
C ASN A 210 -6.31 -39.40 -27.31
N SER A 211 -6.63 -40.58 -27.85
CA SER A 211 -5.67 -41.45 -28.55
C SER A 211 -4.98 -40.80 -29.75
N ARG A 212 -5.45 -39.63 -30.23
CA ARG A 212 -4.87 -38.83 -31.31
C ARG A 212 -4.09 -37.61 -30.79
N GLY A 213 -3.87 -37.51 -29.48
CA GLY A 213 -3.16 -36.39 -28.85
C GLY A 213 -3.98 -35.10 -28.72
N THR A 214 -5.26 -35.09 -29.11
CA THR A 214 -6.11 -33.91 -29.05
C THR A 214 -6.75 -33.77 -27.66
N TYR A 215 -6.60 -32.60 -27.04
CA TYR A 215 -7.34 -32.22 -25.84
C TYR A 215 -8.68 -31.59 -26.23
N ARG A 216 -9.78 -32.07 -25.63
CA ARG A 216 -11.07 -31.38 -25.64
C ARG A 216 -11.20 -30.59 -24.34
N LEU A 217 -11.69 -29.36 -24.44
CA LEU A 217 -11.84 -28.47 -23.30
C LEU A 217 -12.90 -28.99 -22.32
N ASP A 218 -12.48 -29.79 -21.34
CA ASP A 218 -13.33 -30.35 -20.31
C ASP A 218 -12.68 -30.15 -18.92
N PRO A 219 -12.74 -28.94 -18.35
CA PRO A 219 -12.16 -28.66 -17.04
C PRO A 219 -12.78 -29.56 -15.96
N SER A 220 -11.94 -30.20 -15.14
CA SER A 220 -12.43 -31.11 -14.09
C SER A 220 -13.20 -30.37 -13.02
N PHE A 221 -12.60 -29.31 -12.47
CA PHE A 221 -13.05 -28.67 -11.24
C PHE A 221 -13.69 -27.31 -11.48
N HIS A 222 -14.55 -26.88 -10.56
CA HIS A 222 -15.17 -25.56 -10.59
C HIS A 222 -14.25 -24.52 -9.93
N ALA A 223 -13.49 -24.93 -8.91
CA ALA A 223 -12.43 -24.13 -8.32
C ALA A 223 -11.24 -24.98 -7.89
N VAL A 224 -10.06 -24.36 -7.88
CA VAL A 224 -8.79 -24.94 -7.43
C VAL A 224 -8.17 -24.00 -6.41
N ILE A 225 -7.66 -24.52 -5.29
CA ILE A 225 -7.04 -23.75 -4.22
C ILE A 225 -5.56 -24.11 -4.09
N THR A 226 -4.68 -23.16 -4.40
CA THR A 226 -3.23 -23.30 -4.30
C THR A 226 -2.75 -23.22 -2.85
N TYR A 227 -1.49 -23.60 -2.61
CA TYR A 227 -0.91 -23.71 -1.27
C TYR A 227 -1.03 -22.44 -0.41
N ASP A 228 -0.99 -21.28 -1.04
CA ASP A 228 -1.11 -19.95 -0.42
C ASP A 228 -2.56 -19.52 -0.15
N GLY A 229 -3.55 -20.37 -0.43
CA GLY A 229 -4.96 -20.07 -0.25
C GLY A 229 -5.59 -19.27 -1.39
N ALA A 230 -4.90 -19.04 -2.51
CA ALA A 230 -5.51 -18.37 -3.65
C ALA A 230 -6.60 -19.27 -4.28
N ILE A 231 -7.78 -18.68 -4.50
CA ILE A 231 -8.92 -19.36 -5.14
C ILE A 231 -8.87 -19.08 -6.64
N HIS A 232 -8.66 -20.13 -7.43
CA HIS A 232 -8.70 -20.07 -8.88
C HIS A 232 -10.01 -20.68 -9.39
N ASN A 233 -10.85 -19.84 -9.98
CA ASN A 233 -12.06 -20.31 -10.68
C ASN A 233 -11.64 -21.00 -11.98
N TYR A 234 -11.94 -22.29 -12.12
CA TYR A 234 -11.46 -23.07 -13.25
C TYR A 234 -12.53 -23.24 -14.33
N CYS A 235 -13.62 -23.97 -14.04
CA CYS A 235 -14.82 -23.95 -14.88
C CYS A 235 -15.92 -23.03 -14.32
N ARG A 236 -16.87 -22.67 -15.17
CA ARG A 236 -18.04 -21.87 -14.77
C ARG A 236 -18.91 -22.65 -13.79
N TRP A 237 -19.52 -21.98 -12.82
CA TRP A 237 -20.33 -22.62 -11.79
C TRP A 237 -21.69 -23.06 -12.32
N ASP A 238 -22.19 -22.45 -13.39
CA ASP A 238 -23.34 -22.90 -14.17
C ASP A 238 -23.01 -23.99 -15.22
N SER A 239 -21.74 -24.38 -15.34
CA SER A 239 -21.32 -25.46 -16.23
C SER A 239 -21.10 -26.78 -15.48
N ILE A 240 -21.06 -27.88 -16.23
CA ILE A 240 -20.73 -29.20 -15.72
C ILE A 240 -19.21 -29.39 -15.77
N GLY A 241 -18.57 -29.60 -14.62
CA GLY A 241 -17.15 -29.99 -14.51
C GLY A 241 -16.97 -31.51 -14.51
N TRP A 242 -15.94 -32.02 -15.18
CA TRP A 242 -15.72 -33.46 -15.34
C TRP A 242 -14.86 -34.07 -14.22
N HIS A 243 -15.27 -33.96 -12.96
CA HIS A 243 -14.46 -34.37 -11.80
C HIS A 243 -14.84 -35.71 -11.16
N VAL A 244 -16.02 -36.26 -11.45
CA VAL A 244 -16.56 -37.45 -10.78
C VAL A 244 -17.17 -38.41 -11.80
N ALA A 245 -16.87 -39.70 -11.69
CA ALA A 245 -17.60 -40.73 -12.42
C ALA A 245 -19.00 -40.93 -11.79
N LYS A 246 -20.05 -41.06 -12.60
CA LYS A 246 -21.44 -41.23 -12.12
C LYS A 246 -21.52 -42.32 -11.03
N GLY A 247 -21.85 -41.90 -9.82
CA GLY A 247 -22.20 -42.77 -8.69
C GLY A 247 -23.72 -42.90 -8.56
N PRO A 248 -24.20 -43.63 -7.54
CA PRO A 248 -25.64 -43.87 -7.35
C PRO A 248 -26.45 -42.58 -7.09
N ARG A 249 -25.86 -41.60 -6.38
CA ARG A 249 -26.51 -40.34 -6.00
C ARG A 249 -25.80 -39.08 -6.52
N VAL A 250 -24.49 -39.17 -6.74
CA VAL A 250 -23.62 -38.04 -7.08
C VAL A 250 -23.05 -38.22 -8.48
N SER A 251 -23.02 -37.14 -9.25
CA SER A 251 -22.55 -37.09 -10.64
C SER A 251 -22.00 -35.70 -10.95
N ASN A 252 -21.30 -35.54 -12.07
CA ASN A 252 -20.86 -34.23 -12.54
C ASN A 252 -22.01 -33.23 -12.68
N ALA A 253 -23.18 -33.68 -13.14
CA ALA A 253 -24.31 -32.80 -13.44
C ALA A 253 -24.96 -32.18 -12.18
N ASN A 254 -24.87 -32.84 -11.03
CA ASN A 254 -25.52 -32.40 -9.78
C ASN A 254 -24.52 -32.05 -8.67
N SER A 255 -23.24 -31.85 -8.99
CA SER A 255 -22.23 -31.49 -8.00
C SER A 255 -21.30 -30.37 -8.46
N LEU A 256 -20.63 -29.76 -7.49
CA LEU A 256 -19.50 -28.85 -7.69
C LEU A 256 -18.23 -29.56 -7.24
N GLY A 257 -17.15 -29.39 -8.00
CA GLY A 257 -15.84 -29.94 -7.71
C GLY A 257 -14.92 -28.87 -7.16
N LEU A 258 -14.45 -29.03 -5.92
CA LEU A 258 -13.42 -28.19 -5.32
C LEU A 258 -12.12 -28.97 -5.19
N CYS A 259 -11.05 -28.50 -5.81
CA CYS A 259 -9.75 -29.15 -5.77
C CYS A 259 -8.75 -28.37 -4.92
N PHE A 260 -8.02 -29.08 -4.08
CA PHE A 260 -6.91 -28.54 -3.30
C PHE A 260 -5.59 -29.00 -3.92
N VAL A 261 -4.69 -28.06 -4.20
CA VAL A 261 -3.39 -28.41 -4.76
C VAL A 261 -2.56 -29.23 -3.76
N GLY A 262 -2.13 -30.40 -4.20
CA GLY A 262 -1.29 -31.30 -3.43
C GLY A 262 -1.66 -32.76 -3.60
N ASN A 263 -0.93 -33.61 -2.89
CA ASN A 263 -1.23 -35.03 -2.75
C ASN A 263 -1.24 -35.37 -1.25
N PHE A 264 -2.42 -35.75 -0.75
CA PHE A 264 -2.68 -36.02 0.67
C PHE A 264 -2.91 -37.52 0.95
N HIS A 265 -2.55 -38.39 0.00
CA HIS A 265 -2.51 -39.85 0.17
C HIS A 265 -1.08 -40.33 0.49
N ASN A 266 -0.95 -41.31 1.38
CA ASN A 266 0.31 -41.76 1.95
C ASN A 266 1.07 -42.72 1.02
N ARG A 267 2.30 -42.34 0.64
CA ARG A 267 3.33 -43.28 0.18
C ARG A 267 4.71 -42.81 0.72
N ALA A 268 5.04 -43.19 1.95
CA ALA A 268 6.39 -43.28 2.52
C ALA A 268 7.12 -42.07 3.17
N THR A 269 6.71 -40.79 3.09
CA THR A 269 7.62 -39.68 3.53
C THR A 269 7.03 -38.53 4.38
N GLY A 270 5.95 -38.75 5.12
CA GLY A 270 5.42 -37.78 6.08
C GLY A 270 4.08 -37.19 5.65
N LYS A 271 3.15 -37.10 6.60
CA LYS A 271 1.72 -36.78 6.42
C LYS A 271 1.55 -35.39 5.78
N LYS A 272 1.57 -35.29 4.45
CA LYS A 272 1.26 -34.04 3.74
C LYS A 272 -0.22 -33.73 3.91
N LYS A 273 -0.52 -32.59 4.54
CA LYS A 273 -1.85 -32.02 4.73
C LYS A 273 -1.97 -30.74 3.88
N PRO A 274 -3.18 -30.29 3.53
CA PRO A 274 -3.36 -28.94 3.01
C PRO A 274 -2.85 -27.90 4.02
N SER A 275 -2.39 -26.75 3.53
CA SER A 275 -2.01 -25.62 4.36
C SER A 275 -3.21 -25.02 5.10
N GLU A 276 -2.95 -24.16 6.08
CA GLU A 276 -4.02 -23.45 6.79
C GLU A 276 -4.73 -22.47 5.86
N GLU A 277 -3.97 -21.81 4.99
CA GLU A 277 -4.47 -20.88 3.99
C GLU A 277 -5.42 -21.59 3.02
N GLN A 278 -5.05 -22.80 2.59
CA GLN A 278 -5.91 -23.66 1.78
C GLN A 278 -7.23 -23.97 2.49
N ILE A 279 -7.15 -24.46 3.73
CA ILE A 279 -8.34 -24.84 4.51
C ILE A 279 -9.25 -23.64 4.75
N GLU A 280 -8.68 -22.47 5.04
CA GLU A 280 -9.42 -21.24 5.29
C GLU A 280 -10.14 -20.74 4.03
N ALA A 281 -9.43 -20.63 2.91
CA ALA A 281 -10.01 -20.26 1.62
C ALA A 281 -11.08 -21.25 1.16
N GLY A 282 -10.81 -22.54 1.32
CA GLY A 282 -11.75 -23.61 0.99
C GLY A 282 -13.00 -23.57 1.84
N ALA A 283 -12.88 -23.30 3.14
CA ALA A 283 -14.02 -23.18 4.04
C ALA A 283 -14.93 -22.01 3.66
N LYS A 284 -14.36 -20.84 3.31
CA LYS A 284 -15.12 -19.68 2.81
C LYS A 284 -15.85 -19.98 1.51
N LEU A 285 -15.17 -20.61 0.55
CA LEU A 285 -15.80 -20.97 -0.73
C LEU A 285 -16.91 -22.03 -0.54
N LEU A 286 -16.70 -23.01 0.34
CA LEU A 286 -17.74 -23.97 0.73
C LEU A 286 -18.94 -23.27 1.36
N ALA A 287 -18.70 -22.34 2.29
CA ALA A 287 -19.77 -21.57 2.93
C ALA A 287 -20.60 -20.81 1.88
N LEU A 288 -19.94 -20.18 0.90
CA LEU A 288 -20.59 -19.48 -0.18
C LEU A 288 -21.44 -20.43 -1.03
N TRP A 289 -20.88 -21.52 -1.56
CA TRP A 289 -21.63 -22.48 -2.36
C TRP A 289 -22.80 -23.11 -1.59
N ARG A 290 -22.61 -23.42 -0.30
CA ARG A 290 -23.69 -23.94 0.54
C ARG A 290 -24.83 -22.95 0.71
N ILE A 291 -24.55 -21.66 0.87
CA ILE A 291 -25.58 -20.62 0.94
C ILE A 291 -26.24 -20.39 -0.42
N LEU A 292 -25.46 -20.34 -1.51
CA LEU A 292 -25.99 -20.08 -2.85
C LEU A 292 -26.97 -21.17 -3.29
N TYR A 293 -26.63 -22.44 -3.04
CA TYR A 293 -27.36 -23.59 -3.59
C TYR A 293 -28.09 -24.43 -2.53
N ASP A 294 -28.18 -23.94 -1.29
CA ASP A 294 -28.79 -24.63 -0.14
C ASP A 294 -28.23 -26.05 0.07
N ILE A 295 -26.91 -26.18 0.04
CA ILE A 295 -26.23 -27.48 0.20
C ILE A 295 -25.98 -27.76 1.68
N GLU A 296 -26.62 -28.82 2.18
CA GLU A 296 -26.42 -29.32 3.54
C GLU A 296 -25.00 -29.83 3.78
N GLU A 297 -24.58 -29.80 5.04
CA GLU A 297 -23.27 -30.27 5.50
C GLU A 297 -22.95 -31.70 5.04
N LYS A 298 -23.93 -32.61 5.18
CA LYS A 298 -23.82 -34.03 4.79
C LYS A 298 -23.61 -34.26 3.30
N ASN A 299 -23.83 -33.25 2.47
CA ASN A 299 -23.66 -33.31 1.01
C ASN A 299 -22.30 -32.76 0.56
N VAL A 300 -21.41 -32.42 1.50
CA VAL A 300 -19.98 -32.17 1.23
C VAL A 300 -19.22 -33.49 1.38
N LEU A 301 -18.77 -34.04 0.26
CA LEU A 301 -18.27 -35.42 0.19
C LEU A 301 -16.81 -35.48 -0.26
N ARG A 302 -16.07 -36.48 0.21
CA ARG A 302 -14.81 -36.86 -0.44
C ARG A 302 -15.10 -37.48 -1.80
N HIS A 303 -14.20 -37.34 -2.76
CA HIS A 303 -14.33 -38.07 -4.03
C HIS A 303 -14.38 -39.59 -3.81
N SER A 304 -13.60 -40.12 -2.86
CA SER A 304 -13.63 -41.53 -2.43
C SER A 304 -15.01 -42.03 -2.00
N ASP A 305 -15.85 -41.14 -1.45
CA ASP A 305 -17.15 -41.51 -0.88
C ASP A 305 -18.24 -41.63 -1.97
N VAL A 306 -18.02 -41.02 -3.14
CA VAL A 306 -18.98 -41.07 -4.27
C VAL A 306 -19.06 -42.47 -4.88
N ARG A 307 -17.92 -43.15 -5.02
CA ARG A 307 -17.80 -44.55 -5.44
C ARG A 307 -16.75 -45.25 -4.58
N ARG A 308 -17.20 -45.71 -3.40
CA ARG A 308 -16.36 -46.39 -2.40
C ARG A 308 -15.45 -47.45 -3.05
N GLY A 309 -14.17 -47.44 -2.65
CA GLY A 309 -13.18 -48.47 -3.00
C GLY A 309 -12.49 -48.34 -4.36
N ARG A 310 -12.76 -47.28 -5.15
CA ARG A 310 -12.10 -47.08 -6.46
C ARG A 310 -11.13 -45.92 -6.54
N ILE A 311 -11.26 -44.94 -5.65
CA ILE A 311 -10.55 -43.65 -5.71
C ILE A 311 -10.14 -43.25 -4.29
N VAL A 312 -8.89 -42.83 -4.11
CA VAL A 312 -8.35 -42.44 -2.79
C VAL A 312 -8.48 -40.94 -2.52
N CYS A 313 -8.69 -40.13 -3.57
CA CYS A 313 -8.87 -38.68 -3.51
C CYS A 313 -10.00 -38.25 -2.53
N PRO A 314 -9.81 -37.21 -1.68
CA PRO A 314 -8.66 -36.31 -1.61
C PRO A 314 -7.47 -36.85 -0.78
N GLY A 315 -7.50 -38.10 -0.35
CA GLY A 315 -6.48 -38.73 0.49
C GLY A 315 -6.89 -38.78 1.97
N GLU A 316 -6.40 -39.79 2.67
CA GLU A 316 -6.69 -40.03 4.08
C GLU A 316 -6.18 -38.93 5.01
N ASN A 317 -5.18 -38.15 4.60
CA ASN A 317 -4.68 -37.02 5.41
C ASN A 317 -5.47 -35.73 5.21
N PHE A 318 -6.46 -35.70 4.30
CA PHE A 318 -7.27 -34.52 4.09
C PHE A 318 -8.27 -34.33 5.25
N PRO A 319 -8.28 -33.17 5.93
CA PRO A 319 -9.08 -32.95 7.14
C PRO A 319 -10.50 -32.48 6.80
N MET A 320 -11.34 -33.38 6.28
CA MET A 320 -12.70 -33.06 5.85
C MET A 320 -13.55 -32.44 6.96
N GLU A 321 -13.53 -33.05 8.14
CA GLU A 321 -14.35 -32.65 9.29
C GLU A 321 -14.02 -31.20 9.68
N ARG A 322 -12.73 -30.86 9.67
CA ARG A 322 -12.24 -29.50 9.94
C ARG A 322 -12.68 -28.50 8.88
N LEU A 323 -12.53 -28.84 7.60
CA LEU A 323 -12.94 -27.99 6.48
C LEU A 323 -14.44 -27.66 6.56
N VAL A 324 -15.24 -28.70 6.79
CA VAL A 324 -16.69 -28.62 6.89
C VAL A 324 -17.10 -27.79 8.12
N ALA A 325 -16.54 -28.07 9.29
CA ALA A 325 -16.82 -27.30 10.51
C ALA A 325 -16.50 -25.81 10.34
N LYS A 326 -15.35 -25.46 9.74
CA LYS A 326 -15.00 -24.07 9.42
C LYS A 326 -15.99 -23.43 8.44
N SER A 327 -16.47 -24.16 7.43
CA SER A 327 -17.50 -23.64 6.53
C SER A 327 -18.80 -23.31 7.27
N THR A 328 -19.20 -24.16 8.24
CA THR A 328 -20.37 -23.91 9.09
C THR A 328 -20.16 -22.70 10.01
N GLN A 329 -18.94 -22.49 10.52
CA GLN A 329 -18.59 -21.26 11.26
C GLN A 329 -18.73 -20.01 10.38
N TRP A 330 -18.21 -20.03 9.15
CA TRP A 330 -18.36 -18.91 8.22
C TRP A 330 -19.81 -18.58 7.90
N ILE A 331 -20.65 -19.59 7.67
CA ILE A 331 -22.10 -19.39 7.46
C ILE A 331 -22.73 -18.69 8.67
N LYS A 332 -22.39 -19.10 9.90
CA LYS A 332 -22.90 -18.45 11.12
C LYS A 332 -22.47 -16.99 11.19
N THR A 333 -21.20 -16.70 10.96
CA THR A 333 -20.65 -15.34 10.97
C THR A 333 -21.32 -14.46 9.92
N TRP A 334 -21.45 -14.93 8.67
CA TRP A 334 -22.06 -14.17 7.59
C TRP A 334 -23.55 -13.90 7.80
N ARG A 335 -24.28 -14.81 8.43
CA ARG A 335 -25.71 -14.62 8.76
C ARG A 335 -25.96 -13.54 9.82
N GLN A 336 -24.93 -13.15 10.57
CA GLN A 336 -25.01 -12.09 11.59
C GLN A 336 -24.72 -10.70 11.02
N ASP A 337 -24.27 -10.59 9.77
CA ASP A 337 -23.86 -9.34 9.13
C ASP A 337 -24.75 -9.03 7.91
N GLU A 338 -25.58 -7.99 8.03
CA GLU A 338 -26.53 -7.59 6.99
C GLU A 338 -25.85 -7.11 5.69
N GLU A 339 -24.67 -6.48 5.78
CA GLU A 339 -23.93 -6.04 4.60
C GLU A 339 -23.38 -7.23 3.82
N ILE A 340 -22.90 -8.26 4.53
CA ILE A 340 -22.46 -9.51 3.91
C ILE A 340 -23.63 -10.21 3.22
N LEU A 341 -24.81 -10.27 3.86
CA LEU A 341 -25.99 -10.87 3.24
C LEU A 341 -26.40 -10.13 1.96
N LYS A 342 -26.40 -8.78 1.97
CA LYS A 342 -26.62 -7.97 0.76
C LYS A 342 -25.56 -8.25 -0.31
N ASP A 343 -24.30 -8.44 0.08
CA ASP A 343 -23.23 -8.76 -0.86
C ASP A 343 -23.42 -10.14 -1.51
N ILE A 344 -23.86 -11.15 -0.74
CA ILE A 344 -24.20 -12.48 -1.25
C ILE A 344 -25.40 -12.41 -2.22
N GLU A 345 -26.44 -11.62 -1.91
CA GLU A 345 -27.57 -11.41 -2.83
C GLU A 345 -27.17 -10.72 -4.13
N ARG A 346 -26.19 -9.81 -4.09
CA ARG A 346 -25.57 -9.27 -5.31
C ARG A 346 -24.74 -10.34 -6.02
N PHE A 347 -24.02 -11.18 -5.29
CA PHE A 347 -23.19 -12.26 -5.84
C PHE A 347 -24.03 -13.29 -6.60
N LYS A 348 -25.21 -13.64 -6.09
CA LYS A 348 -26.19 -14.53 -6.75
C LYS A 348 -26.56 -14.08 -8.16
N LYS A 349 -26.53 -12.76 -8.42
CA LYS A 349 -26.88 -12.15 -9.72
C LYS A 349 -25.71 -12.11 -10.69
N LEU A 350 -24.51 -12.57 -10.30
CA LEU A 350 -23.38 -12.63 -11.20
C LEU A 350 -23.64 -13.61 -12.34
N ARG A 351 -23.11 -13.27 -13.52
CA ARG A 351 -23.12 -14.16 -14.67
C ARG A 351 -22.41 -15.47 -14.30
N TYR A 352 -22.90 -16.58 -14.83
CA TYR A 352 -22.36 -17.93 -14.63
C TYR A 352 -22.59 -18.54 -13.24
N ILE A 353 -23.43 -17.91 -12.41
CA ILE A 353 -24.03 -18.53 -11.24
C ILE A 353 -25.40 -19.09 -11.65
N TYR A 354 -25.68 -20.34 -11.26
CA TYR A 354 -26.95 -21.01 -11.54
C TYR A 354 -27.73 -21.14 -10.24
N VAL A 355 -28.47 -20.10 -9.85
CA VAL A 355 -29.24 -20.03 -8.60
C VAL A 355 -30.72 -19.85 -8.84
#